data_AF-A0A537G795-F1
#
_entry.id   AF-A0A537G795-F1
#
_cell.length_a   1.000
_cell.length_b   1.000
_cell.length_c   1.000
_cell.angle_alpha   90.00
_cell.angle_beta   90.00
_cell.angle_gamma   90.00
#
_symmetry.space_group_name_H-M   'P 1'
#
loop_
_entity.id
_entity.type
_entity.pdbx_description
1 polymer ?
#
loop_
_entity_poly.entity_id
_entity_poly.type
_entity_poly.pdbx_seq_one_letter_code
_entity_poly.pdbx_strand_id
1 'polypeptide(L)' 'MATWPAYRASNSQFKTMQWRLNDCYRQMRMPEPNFASDSTVALTLFLTATGKGEPYHGPGTKR' A
#
# COMPACT_ATOMS: atom_id res chain seq x y z
N MET A 1 -7.68 -0.20 1.10
CA MET A 1 -7.23 1.05 0.48
C MET A 1 -7.69 2.30 1.23
N ALA A 2 -8.89 2.31 1.81
CA ALA A 2 -9.50 3.44 2.51
C ALA A 2 -8.66 4.17 3.59
N THR A 3 -7.67 3.51 4.22
CA THR A 3 -6.83 4.11 5.29
C THR A 3 -5.37 4.29 4.87
N TRP A 4 -5.08 4.27 3.57
CA TRP A 4 -3.77 4.55 2.98
C TRP A 4 -3.87 5.84 2.13
N PRO A 5 -2.85 6.73 2.12
CA PRO A 5 -1.55 6.63 2.78
C PRO A 5 -1.66 6.65 4.31
N ALA A 6 -0.63 6.13 4.99
CA ALA A 6 -0.67 6.01 6.45
C ALA A 6 0.64 6.48 7.10
N TYR A 7 0.52 7.20 8.22
CA TYR A 7 1.61 7.48 9.13
C TYR A 7 2.00 6.21 9.88
N ARG A 8 3.26 5.79 9.78
CA ARG A 8 3.77 4.59 10.46
C ARG A 8 4.53 4.96 11.73
N ALA A 9 4.00 4.57 12.88
CA ALA A 9 4.61 4.87 14.18
C ALA A 9 6.01 4.25 14.36
N SER A 10 6.28 3.11 13.71
CA SER A 10 7.59 2.44 13.78
C SER A 10 8.74 3.19 13.11
N ASN A 11 8.48 4.06 12.13
CA ASN A 11 9.53 4.78 11.40
C ASN A 11 9.26 6.28 11.27
N SER A 12 8.24 6.78 11.98
CA SER A 12 7.82 8.18 12.02
C SER A 12 7.67 8.84 10.65
N GLN A 13 7.16 8.11 9.67
CA GLN A 13 7.00 8.59 8.29
C GLN A 13 5.65 8.17 7.68
N PHE A 14 5.13 9.00 6.78
CA PHE A 14 4.02 8.61 5.91
C PHE A 14 4.50 7.65 4.82
N LYS A 15 3.78 6.54 4.67
CA LYS A 15 4.02 5.57 3.59
C LYS A 15 2.81 5.49 2.68
N THR A 16 3.07 5.44 1.38
CA THR A 16 2.07 5.24 0.33
C THR A 16 1.75 3.76 0.15
N MET A 17 0.69 3.46 -0.59
CA MET A 17 0.38 2.07 -0.96
C MET A 17 1.51 1.46 -1.82
N GLN A 18 2.14 2.25 -2.70
CA GLN A 18 3.27 1.77 -3.52
C GLN A 18 4.44 1.29 -2.65
N TRP A 19 4.81 2.08 -1.64
CA TRP A 19 5.86 1.67 -0.70
C TRP A 19 5.45 0.42 0.07
N ARG A 20 4.18 0.35 0.50
CA ARG A 20 3.67 -0.83 1.22
C ARG A 20 3.73 -2.10 0.36
N LEU A 21 3.36 -2.00 -0.91
CA LEU A 21 3.45 -3.12 -1.84
C LEU A 21 4.90 -3.59 -1.97
N ASN A 22 5.84 -2.68 -2.20
CA ASN A 22 7.26 -3.03 -2.29
C ASN A 22 7.75 -3.75 -1.01
N ASP A 23 7.41 -3.24 0.17
CA ASP A 23 7.77 -3.88 1.44
C ASP A 23 7.16 -5.29 1.60
N CYS A 24 5.96 -5.53 1.05
CA CYS A 24 5.36 -6.86 0.99
C CYS A 24 6.13 -7.79 0.02
N TYR A 25 6.49 -7.32 -1.18
CA TYR A 25 7.31 -8.08 -2.14
C TYR A 25 8.64 -8.50 -1.52
N ARG A 26 9.31 -7.56 -0.84
CA ARG A 26 10.55 -7.82 -0.11
C ARG A 26 10.38 -8.90 0.97
N GLN A 27 9.29 -8.86 1.77
CA GLN A 27 9.01 -9.85 2.80
C GLN A 27 8.73 -11.26 2.24
N MET A 28 8.13 -11.33 1.05
CA MET A 28 7.93 -12.60 0.33
C MET A 28 9.21 -13.13 -0.33
N ARG A 29 10.33 -12.41 -0.23
CA ARG A 29 11.60 -12.69 -0.92
C ARG A 29 11.45 -12.71 -2.45
N MET A 30 10.53 -11.90 -2.96
CA MET A 30 10.36 -11.64 -4.40
C MET A 30 11.30 -10.51 -4.85
N PRO A 31 11.65 -10.44 -6.15
CA PRO A 31 12.37 -9.30 -6.69
C PRO A 31 11.58 -8.00 -6.51
N GLU A 32 12.30 -6.90 -6.31
CA GLU A 32 11.69 -5.57 -6.16
C GLU A 32 10.98 -5.16 -7.46
N PRO A 33 9.67 -4.82 -7.40
CA PRO A 33 8.96 -4.37 -8.59
C PRO A 33 9.41 -2.95 -8.96
N ASN A 34 9.46 -2.67 -10.27
CA ASN A 34 9.67 -1.31 -10.76
C ASN A 34 8.60 -0.36 -10.18
N PHE A 35 9.01 0.86 -9.85
CA PHE A 35 8.08 1.87 -9.37
C PHE A 35 6.97 2.13 -10.41
N ALA A 36 5.71 2.09 -9.96
CA ALA A 36 4.54 2.22 -10.83
C ALA A 36 4.48 1.17 -11.97
N SER A 37 5.05 -0.02 -11.79
CA SER A 37 4.89 -1.12 -12.75
C SER A 37 3.43 -1.53 -12.89
N ASP A 38 3.07 -2.07 -14.07
CA ASP A 38 1.74 -2.60 -14.33
C ASP A 38 1.27 -3.61 -13.27
N SER A 39 2.18 -4.44 -12.77
CA SER A 39 1.88 -5.39 -11.69
C SER A 39 1.45 -4.71 -10.39
N THR A 40 2.13 -3.63 -9.99
CA THR A 40 1.79 -2.89 -8.75
C THR A 40 0.51 -2.06 -8.93
N VAL A 41 0.27 -1.53 -10.12
CA VAL A 41 -0.98 -0.82 -10.47
C VAL A 41 -2.16 -1.79 -10.48
N ALA A 42 -2.03 -2.95 -11.13
CA ALA A 42 -3.07 -3.97 -11.18
C ALA A 42 -3.42 -4.49 -9.78
N LEU A 43 -2.41 -4.75 -8.95
CA LEU A 43 -2.63 -5.17 -7.56
C LEU A 43 -3.31 -4.08 -6.73
N THR A 44 -2.94 -2.81 -6.93
CA THR A 44 -3.59 -1.67 -6.27
C THR A 44 -5.07 -1.56 -6.66
N LEU A 45 -5.38 -1.73 -7.95
CA LEU A 45 -6.76 -1.73 -8.43
C LEU A 45 -7.58 -2.88 -7.85
N PHE A 46 -7.01 -4.09 -7.84
CA PHE A 46 -7.65 -5.27 -7.23
C PHE A 46 -7.96 -5.03 -5.74
N LEU A 47 -6.99 -4.54 -4.97
CA LEU A 47 -7.19 -4.25 -3.54
C LEU A 47 -8.18 -3.11 -3.28
N THR A 48 -8.28 -2.15 -4.21
CA THR A 48 -9.30 -1.09 -4.17
C THR A 48 -10.69 -1.67 -4.41
N ALA A 49 -10.84 -2.51 -5.43
CA ALA A 49 -12.10 -3.16 -5.76
C ALA A 49 -12.59 -4.08 -4.63
N THR A 50 -11.68 -4.82 -3.99
CA THR A 50 -12.01 -5.67 -2.84
C THR A 50 -12.50 -4.86 -1.63
N GLY A 51 -12.04 -3.61 -1.47
CA GLY A 51 -12.50 -2.68 -0.43
C GLY A 51 -13.70 -1.82 -0.81
N LYS A 52 -14.45 -2.18 -1.87
CA LYS A 52 -15.58 -1.39 -2.37
C LYS A 52 -16.66 -1.25 -1.29
N GLY A 53 -17.14 -0.03 -1.10
CA GLY A 53 -18.17 0.31 -0.11
C GLY A 53 -17.60 0.89 1.19
N GLU A 54 -16.30 0.75 1.42
CA GLU A 54 -15.65 1.35 2.59
C GLU A 54 -15.42 2.86 2.38
N PRO A 55 -15.91 3.73 3.27
CA PRO A 55 -15.61 5.16 3.22
C PRO A 55 -14.10 5.42 3.36
N TYR A 56 -13.60 6.42 2.64
CA TYR A 56 -12.20 6.78 2.73
C TYR A 56 -11.91 7.51 4.05
N HIS A 57 -10.97 6.99 4.84
CA HIS A 57 -10.56 7.49 6.15
C HIS A 57 -9.06 7.82 6.20
N GLY A 58 -8.46 8.14 5.06
CA GLY A 58 -7.04 8.46 4.95
C GLY A 58 -6.74 9.96 5.20
N PRO A 59 -5.56 10.31 5.71
CA PRO A 59 -4.44 9.41 6.01
C PRO A 59 -4.61 8.65 7.34
N GLY A 60 -4.33 7.35 7.34
CA GLY A 60 -4.47 6.51 8.53
C GLY A 60 -3.23 6.55 9.45
N THR A 61 -3.37 6.02 10.67
CA THR A 61 -2.24 5.77 11.58
C THR A 61 -2.05 4.27 11.74
N LYS A 62 -0.82 3.77 11.52
CA LYS A 62 -0.48 2.34 11.56
C LYS A 62 0.84 2.12 12.32
N ARG A 63 1.07 0.88 12.77
CA ARG A 63 2.33 0.48 13.43
C ARG A 63 3.50 0.44 12.44
#